data_AF-A0A8T6MS07-F1
#
_entry.id   AF-A0A8T6MS07-F1
#
_cell.length_a   1.000
_cell.length_b   1.000
_cell.length_c   1.000
_cell.angle_alpha   90.00
_cell.angle_beta   90.00
_cell.angle_gamma   90.00
#
_symmetry.space_group_name_H-M   'P 1'
#
loop_
_entity.id
_entity.type
_entity.pdbx_description
1 polymer ?
#
loop_
_entity_poly.entity_id
_entity_poly.type
_entity_poly.pdbx_seq_one_letter_code
_entity_poly.pdbx_strand_id
1 'polypeptide(L)' 'MWVLMLAGGGILVTMVSKITISGYGDEMDFFIASVIKAIIALVFVVFWIVILSKLKNKIFQKQLKP' A
#
# COMPACT_ATOMS: atom_id res chain seq x y z
N MET A 1 2.12 -10.14 12.98
CA MET A 1 2.65 -8.83 12.53
C MET A 1 3.45 -8.98 11.23
N TRP A 2 4.39 -9.93 11.17
CA TRP A 2 5.17 -10.27 9.96
C TRP A 2 4.35 -10.68 8.74
N VAL A 3 3.35 -11.56 8.92
CA VAL A 3 2.46 -11.98 7.82
C VAL A 3 1.70 -10.81 7.21
N LEU A 4 1.26 -9.85 8.03
CA LEU A 4 0.62 -8.62 7.55
C LEU A 4 1.60 -7.70 6.81
N MET A 5 2.85 -7.59 7.25
CA MET A 5 3.85 -6.82 6.50
C MET A 5 4.13 -7.44 5.11
N LEU A 6 4.24 -8.77 5.04
CA LEU A 6 4.43 -9.49 3.79
C LEU A 6 3.21 -9.38 2.86
N ALA A 7 2.01 -9.53 3.41
CA ALA A 7 0.77 -9.36 2.65
C ALA A 7 0.66 -7.93 2.07
N GLY A 8 0.98 -6.91 2.87
CA GLY A 8 0.92 -5.51 2.42
C GLY A 8 1.93 -5.17 1.34
N GLY A 9 3.19 -5.58 1.54
CA GLY A 9 4.22 -5.41 0.53
C GLY A 9 3.85 -6.11 -0.79
N GLY A 10 3.37 -7.35 -0.71
CA GLY A 10 2.97 -8.12 -1.90
C GLY A 10 1.77 -7.52 -2.64
N ILE A 11 0.76 -7.02 -1.92
CA ILE A 11 -0.40 -6.37 -2.53
C ILE A 11 0.01 -5.06 -3.21
N LEU A 12 0.86 -4.26 -2.56
CA LEU A 12 1.32 -2.97 -3.11
C LEU A 12 2.10 -3.19 -4.41
N VAL A 13 3.05 -4.12 -4.44
CA VAL A 13 3.87 -4.42 -5.63
C VAL A 13 3.02 -4.93 -6.79
N THR A 14 2.05 -5.81 -6.52
CA THR A 14 1.19 -6.38 -7.57
C THR A 14 0.20 -5.37 -8.15
N MET A 15 -0.27 -4.40 -7.35
CA MET A 15 -1.06 -3.27 -7.88
C MET A 15 -0.21 -2.28 -8.66
N VAL A 16 0.92 -1.83 -8.10
CA VAL A 16 1.77 -0.79 -8.70
C VAL A 16 2.42 -1.27 -10.01
N SER A 17 2.78 -2.55 -10.09
CA SER A 17 3.39 -3.13 -11.30
C SER A 17 2.48 -3.14 -12.52
N LYS A 18 1.16 -3.30 -12.33
CA LYS A 18 0.18 -3.35 -13.44
C LYS A 18 -0.18 -1.96 -13.99
N ILE A 19 0.23 -0.89 -13.31
CA ILE A 19 -0.02 0.49 -13.78
C ILE A 19 0.95 0.80 -14.91
N THR A 20 0.41 0.89 -16.12
CA THR A 20 1.13 1.34 -17.33
C THR A 20 0.30 2.44 -17.96
N ILE A 21 0.89 3.59 -18.21
CA ILE A 21 0.26 4.73 -18.86
C ILE A 21 0.90 4.85 -20.23
N SER A 22 0.08 4.91 -21.27
CA SER A 22 0.49 5.06 -22.66
C SER A 22 -0.48 6.03 -23.34
N GLY A 23 0.01 7.16 -23.83
CA GLY A 23 -0.82 8.11 -24.58
C GLY A 23 -0.35 9.56 -24.62
N TYR A 24 0.67 9.95 -23.85
CA TYR A 24 1.19 11.32 -23.79
C TYR A 24 2.61 11.49 -24.39
N GLY A 25 3.21 10.41 -24.90
CA GLY A 25 4.57 10.38 -25.47
C GLY A 25 5.57 9.81 -24.46
N ASP A 26 6.54 9.02 -24.94
CA ASP A 26 7.36 8.10 -24.11
C ASP A 26 7.99 8.76 -22.86
N GLU A 27 8.46 10.01 -22.98
CA GLU A 27 9.10 10.73 -21.88
C GLU A 27 8.10 11.23 -20.82
N MET A 28 6.96 11.78 -21.26
CA MET A 28 5.91 12.26 -20.35
C MET A 28 5.13 11.11 -19.71
N ASP A 29 4.88 10.04 -20.46
CA ASP A 29 4.23 8.83 -19.98
C ASP A 29 5.03 8.19 -18.83
N PHE A 30 6.37 8.11 -18.95
CA PHE A 30 7.23 7.59 -17.88
C PHE A 30 7.20 8.46 -16.63
N PHE A 31 7.28 9.79 -16.79
CA PHE A 31 7.28 10.72 -15.67
C PHE A 31 5.96 10.68 -14.88
N ILE A 32 4.84 10.78 -15.60
CA ILE A 32 3.50 10.75 -15.00
C ILE A 32 3.24 9.39 -14.33
N ALA A 33 3.64 8.29 -14.98
CA ALA A 33 3.52 6.96 -14.39
C ALA A 33 4.32 6.82 -13.10
N SER A 34 5.54 7.34 -13.05
CA SER A 34 6.38 7.30 -11.85
C SER A 34 5.76 8.10 -10.69
N VAL A 35 5.29 9.32 -10.97
CA VAL A 35 4.66 10.19 -9.96
C VAL A 35 3.40 9.55 -9.39
N ILE A 36 2.52 9.00 -10.24
CA ILE A 36 1.29 8.33 -9.80
C ILE A 36 1.63 7.11 -8.95
N LYS A 37 2.59 6.28 -9.39
CA LYS A 37 3.03 5.10 -8.62
C LYS A 37 3.58 5.50 -7.24
N ALA A 38 4.36 6.58 -7.17
CA ALA A 38 4.90 7.08 -5.91
C ALA A 38 3.80 7.58 -4.95
N ILE A 39 2.83 8.35 -5.45
CA ILE A 39 1.71 8.85 -4.64
C ILE A 39 0.88 7.68 -4.11
N ILE A 40 0.55 6.70 -4.96
CA ILE A 40 -0.20 5.50 -4.56
C ILE A 40 0.57 4.74 -3.47
N ALA A 41 1.89 4.56 -3.64
CA ALA A 41 2.72 3.89 -2.65
C ALA A 41 2.68 4.61 -1.29
N LEU A 42 2.79 5.94 -1.29
CA LEU A 42 2.72 6.74 -0.06
C LEU A 42 1.36 6.62 0.65
N VAL A 43 0.26 6.71 -0.09
CA VAL A 43 -1.10 6.53 0.46
C VAL A 43 -1.26 5.12 1.04
N PHE A 44 -0.73 4.11 0.35
CA PHE A 44 -0.80 2.72 0.80
C PHE A 44 -0.03 2.51 2.10
N VAL A 45 1.14 3.14 2.28
CA VAL A 45 1.89 3.09 3.54
C VAL A 45 1.06 3.64 4.69
N VAL A 46 0.42 4.80 4.51
CA VAL A 46 -0.46 5.39 5.54
C VAL A 46 -1.63 4.47 5.85
N PHE A 47 -2.28 3.92 4.80
CA PHE A 47 -3.37 2.96 4.96
C PHE A 47 -2.94 1.70 5.71
N TRP A 48 -1.74 1.20 5.44
CA TRP A 48 -1.19 0.02 6.11
C TRP A 48 -0.91 0.26 7.59
N ILE A 49 -0.40 1.45 7.94
CA ILE A 49 -0.18 1.86 9.33
C ILE A 49 -1.51 1.88 10.09
N VAL A 50 -2.59 2.42 9.49
CA VAL A 50 -3.93 2.45 10.11
C VAL A 50 -4.47 1.02 10.32
N ILE A 51 -4.33 0.15 9.34
CA ILE A 51 -4.75 -1.26 9.45
C ILE A 51 -3.99 -1.96 10.58
N LEU A 52 -2.66 -1.81 10.62
CA LEU A 52 -1.82 -2.40 11.66
C LEU A 52 -2.20 -1.89 13.05
N SER A 53 -2.46 -0.59 13.18
CA SER A 53 -2.88 0.03 14.43
C SER A 53 -4.24 -0.51 14.90
N LYS A 54 -5.24 -0.59 14.02
CA LYS A 54 -6.57 -1.13 14.36
C LYS A 54 -6.53 -2.63 14.69
N LEU A 55 -5.76 -3.42 13.95
CA LEU A 55 -5.61 -4.86 14.22
C LEU A 55 -4.93 -5.11 15.57
N LYS A 56 -3.84 -4.40 15.88
CA LYS A 56 -3.20 -4.47 17.20
C LYS A 56 -4.17 -4.09 18.31
N ASN A 57 -4.91 -2.99 18.16
CA ASN A 57 -5.88 -2.55 19.16
C ASN A 57 -7.02 -3.57 19.37
N LYS A 58 -7.49 -4.20 18.28
CA LYS A 58 -8.48 -5.30 18.38
C LYS A 58 -7.95 -6.55 19.07
N ILE A 59 -6.69 -6.92 18.84
CA ILE A 59 -6.06 -8.06 19.51
C ILE A 59 -5.93 -7.77 21.02
N PHE A 60 -5.53 -6.55 21.40
CA PHE A 60 -5.35 -6.15 22.79
C PHE A 60 -6.68 -6.06 23.56
N GLN A 61 -7.71 -5.46 22.95
CA GLN A 61 -9.05 -5.36 23.55
C GLN A 61 -9.74 -6.73 23.72
N LYS A 62 -9.44 -7.71 22.85
CA LYS A 62 -9.99 -9.07 22.98
C LYS A 62 -9.36 -9.87 24.12
N GLN A 63 -8.13 -9.57 24.52
CA GLN A 63 -7.46 -10.26 25.64
C GLN A 63 -7.88 -9.73 27.02
N LEU A 64 -8.54 -8.56 27.08
CA LEU A 64 -9.04 -7.95 28.32
C LEU A 64 -10.51 -8.26 28.61
N LYS A 65 -11.16 -9.12 27.82
CA LYS A 65 -12.47 -9.66 28.20
C LYS A 65 -12.24 -10.81 29.20
N PRO A 66 -12.82 -10.74 30.42
CA PRO A 66 -12.75 -11.82 31.40
C PRO A 66 -13.37 -13.11 30.86
#